data_AF-K9DWU8-F1
#
_entry.id   AF-K9DWU8-F1
#
_cell.length_a   1.000
_cell.length_b   1.000
_cell.length_c   1.000
_cell.angle_alpha   90.00
_cell.angle_beta   90.00
_cell.angle_gamma   90.00
#
_symmetry.space_group_name_H-M   'P 1'
#
loop_
_entity.id
_entity.type
_entity.pdbx_description
1 polymer ?
#
loop_
_entity_poly.entity_id
_entity_poly.type
_entity_poly.pdbx_seq_one_letter_code
_entity_poly.pdbx_strand_id
1 'polypeptide(L)'
;MSGNKVFLVVLVLVSTAVYVLAREEKTVGVSLHGVNHTDETFSFYVKDPENPEMISGGSGLIDPYGASGITCCAVLPREWHPGLKLKIHTTHYLEKQSKGTIPEIKEVVEAEVPRYVDGKPGEIWVLRKADGKVEVVSSDYQPDHPNWPGAIKGWPVPSIEYRRERWELHRKLTAHEVKIFTEALDELETSPLTVTREDWESTKSHSPYRLSGFSGPDDPLYIAERKMRYTEALESSKRDLQNIMEAKP
;
A
#
# COMPACT_ATOMS: atom_id res chain seq x y z
N MET A 1 -82.32 48.98 24.01
CA MET A 1 -82.48 47.52 24.08
C MET A 1 -82.34 46.96 22.67
N SER A 2 -81.62 45.85 22.50
CA SER A 2 -81.16 45.22 21.25
C SER A 2 -79.89 45.82 20.62
N GLY A 3 -78.92 44.96 20.31
CA GLY A 3 -77.77 45.27 19.45
C GLY A 3 -76.54 44.37 19.68
N ASN A 4 -76.52 43.20 19.04
CA ASN A 4 -75.38 42.27 18.91
C ASN A 4 -74.09 42.97 18.45
N LYS A 5 -72.94 42.59 19.03
CA LYS A 5 -71.63 42.68 18.37
C LYS A 5 -70.84 41.38 18.58
N VAL A 6 -70.50 40.78 17.44
CA VAL A 6 -69.60 39.65 17.21
C VAL A 6 -68.21 39.96 17.77
N PHE A 7 -67.55 38.99 18.42
CA PHE A 7 -66.09 38.96 18.45
C PHE A 7 -65.54 37.55 18.26
N LEU A 8 -64.51 37.50 17.43
CA LEU A 8 -63.84 36.36 16.82
C LEU A 8 -62.60 35.98 17.68
N VAL A 9 -62.41 34.67 17.90
CA VAL A 9 -61.16 33.91 17.64
C VAL A 9 -59.93 34.01 18.58
N VAL A 10 -59.25 32.85 18.66
CA VAL A 10 -57.93 32.43 19.23
C VAL A 10 -57.82 32.36 20.78
N LEU A 11 -57.21 31.36 21.42
CA LEU A 11 -56.01 30.61 21.03
C LEU A 11 -55.90 29.22 21.69
N VAL A 12 -55.46 28.27 20.87
CA VAL A 12 -55.21 26.85 21.12
C VAL A 12 -54.14 26.66 22.20
N LEU A 13 -54.50 25.94 23.26
CA LEU A 13 -53.58 25.31 24.20
C LEU A 13 -53.07 23.98 23.61
N VAL A 14 -51.90 23.55 24.09
CA VAL A 14 -51.13 22.35 23.72
C VAL A 14 -50.04 22.61 22.67
N SER A 15 -49.09 23.47 23.07
CA SER A 15 -47.71 23.35 22.61
C SER A 15 -47.05 22.20 23.40
N THR A 16 -47.35 20.96 23.01
CA THR A 16 -46.38 19.88 23.18
C THR A 16 -45.31 20.14 22.15
N ALA A 17 -44.37 21.02 22.51
CA ALA A 17 -43.04 21.03 21.94
C ALA A 17 -42.48 19.62 22.17
N VAL A 18 -42.70 18.76 21.19
CA VAL A 18 -41.79 17.66 20.92
C VAL A 18 -40.45 18.35 20.69
N TYR A 19 -39.66 18.42 21.75
CA TYR A 19 -38.22 18.62 21.66
C TYR A 19 -37.68 17.41 20.89
N VAL A 20 -37.89 17.40 19.57
CA VAL A 20 -36.94 16.79 18.66
C VAL A 20 -35.70 17.66 18.84
N LEU A 21 -34.87 17.27 19.80
CA LEU A 21 -33.47 17.64 19.82
C LEU A 21 -32.95 17.23 18.43
N ALA A 22 -32.87 18.20 17.53
CA ALA A 22 -31.93 18.14 16.44
C ALA A 22 -30.56 18.01 17.11
N ARG A 23 -30.15 16.76 17.35
CA ARG A 23 -28.81 16.42 17.81
C ARG A 23 -27.91 16.78 16.64
N GLU A 24 -27.34 17.99 16.69
CA GLU A 24 -26.25 18.40 15.81
C GLU A 24 -25.23 17.24 15.79
N GLU A 25 -25.01 16.64 14.62
CA GLU A 25 -24.07 15.52 14.51
C GLU A 25 -22.64 16.05 14.72
N LYS A 26 -22.15 15.92 15.95
CA LYS A 26 -20.79 16.27 16.36
C LYS A 26 -19.82 15.20 15.87
N THR A 27 -19.58 15.12 14.56
CA THR A 27 -18.56 14.24 13.98
C THR A 27 -17.22 14.96 13.85
N VAL A 28 -16.17 14.19 13.56
CA VAL A 28 -14.81 14.67 13.27
C VAL A 28 -14.19 13.79 12.19
N GLY A 29 -13.47 14.43 11.26
CA GLY A 29 -12.64 13.73 10.28
C GLY A 29 -11.34 13.27 10.93
N VAL A 30 -10.97 12.01 10.73
CA VAL A 30 -9.74 11.40 11.25
C VAL A 30 -8.94 10.74 10.13
N SER A 31 -7.62 10.70 10.31
CA SER A 31 -6.70 10.01 9.41
C SER A 31 -6.99 8.51 9.31
N LEU A 32 -6.62 7.91 8.19
CA LEU A 32 -6.68 6.49 7.91
C LEU A 32 -5.27 5.91 7.73
N HIS A 33 -5.07 4.73 8.29
CA HIS A 33 -3.84 3.95 8.20
C HIS A 33 -4.20 2.51 7.87
N GLY A 34 -3.43 1.88 6.99
CA GLY A 34 -3.56 0.47 6.65
C GLY A 34 -2.35 -0.30 7.11
N VAL A 35 -2.55 -1.49 7.68
CA VAL A 35 -1.46 -2.39 8.06
C VAL A 35 -1.77 -3.80 7.57
N ASN A 36 -0.85 -4.38 6.81
CA ASN A 36 -0.98 -5.70 6.23
C ASN A 36 -0.16 -6.72 7.01
N HIS A 37 -0.79 -7.74 7.59
CA HIS A 37 -0.10 -8.86 8.24
C HIS A 37 -0.15 -10.14 7.39
N THR A 38 -0.42 -10.00 6.09
CA THR A 38 -0.54 -11.11 5.15
C THR A 38 0.54 -11.05 4.07
N ASP A 39 0.66 -12.15 3.33
CA ASP A 39 1.49 -12.30 2.14
C ASP A 39 0.85 -11.75 0.85
N GLU A 40 -0.40 -11.28 0.91
CA GLU A 40 -1.14 -10.72 -0.23
C GLU A 40 -1.23 -9.20 -0.15
N THR A 41 -1.01 -8.50 -1.26
CA THR A 41 -1.29 -7.07 -1.34
C THR A 41 -2.78 -6.80 -1.12
N PHE A 42 -3.11 -5.74 -0.38
CA PHE A 42 -4.49 -5.29 -0.22
C PHE A 42 -4.64 -3.77 -0.30
N SER A 43 -5.84 -3.30 -0.56
CA SER A 43 -6.24 -1.91 -0.43
C SER A 43 -7.60 -1.82 0.24
N PHE A 44 -7.94 -0.66 0.77
CA PHE A 44 -9.27 -0.42 1.31
C PHE A 44 -9.75 0.99 1.08
N TYR A 45 -11.06 1.18 1.18
CA TYR A 45 -11.68 2.49 1.30
C TYR A 45 -12.89 2.43 2.23
N VAL A 46 -13.27 3.61 2.73
CA VAL A 46 -14.47 3.86 3.53
C VAL A 46 -15.36 4.84 2.79
N LYS A 47 -16.66 4.68 3.00
CA LYS A 47 -17.67 5.58 2.44
C LYS A 47 -18.11 6.59 3.49
N ASP A 48 -18.60 7.73 3.03
CA ASP A 48 -19.22 8.72 3.90
C ASP A 48 -20.52 8.16 4.50
N PRO A 49 -20.72 8.24 5.82
CA PRO A 49 -21.95 7.76 6.46
C PRO A 49 -23.22 8.51 6.03
N GLU A 50 -23.11 9.81 5.77
CA GLU A 50 -24.21 10.68 5.34
C GLU A 50 -24.41 10.63 3.82
N ASN A 51 -23.34 10.34 3.07
CA ASN A 51 -23.39 10.16 1.62
C ASN A 51 -22.71 8.85 1.16
N PRO A 52 -23.44 7.71 1.20
CA PRO A 52 -22.88 6.40 0.86
C PRO A 52 -22.39 6.24 -0.58
N GLU A 53 -22.65 7.19 -1.49
CA GLU A 53 -22.07 7.18 -2.84
C GLU A 53 -20.67 7.81 -2.89
N MET A 54 -20.28 8.54 -1.85
CA MET A 54 -18.99 9.22 -1.75
C MET A 54 -17.98 8.37 -0.96
N ILE A 55 -16.79 8.20 -1.53
CA ILE A 55 -15.63 7.69 -0.80
C ILE A 55 -15.13 8.83 0.09
N SER A 56 -15.13 8.60 1.41
CA SER A 56 -14.62 9.57 2.39
C SER A 56 -13.10 9.45 2.54
N GLY A 57 -12.55 8.24 2.40
CA GLY A 57 -11.12 7.99 2.42
C GLY A 57 -10.74 6.54 2.17
N GLY A 58 -9.44 6.26 2.08
CA GLY A 58 -8.94 4.92 1.82
C GLY A 58 -7.44 4.88 1.64
N SER A 59 -6.88 3.69 1.44
CA SER A 59 -5.47 3.49 1.12
C SER A 59 -5.24 3.26 -0.37
N GLY A 60 -4.01 3.51 -0.81
CA GLY A 60 -3.49 2.86 -2.00
C GLY A 60 -3.26 1.36 -1.78
N LEU A 61 -2.49 0.72 -2.66
CA LEU A 61 -2.00 -0.63 -2.44
C LEU A 61 -1.07 -0.68 -1.23
N ILE A 62 -1.25 -1.70 -0.40
CA ILE A 62 -0.44 -1.99 0.78
C ILE A 62 0.24 -3.32 0.54
N ASP A 63 1.56 -3.27 0.45
CA ASP A 63 2.39 -4.44 0.18
C ASP A 63 2.24 -5.51 1.26
N PRO A 64 2.54 -6.77 0.94
CA PRO A 64 2.62 -7.85 1.91
C PRO A 64 3.50 -7.47 3.10
N TYR A 65 3.03 -7.73 4.32
CA TYR A 65 3.73 -7.35 5.55
C TYR A 65 4.14 -5.87 5.63
N GLY A 66 3.37 -4.97 4.98
CA GLY A 66 3.64 -3.53 4.92
C GLY A 66 2.56 -2.67 5.60
N ALA A 67 2.75 -1.35 5.53
CA ALA A 67 1.78 -0.38 6.01
C ALA A 67 1.58 0.74 4.98
N SER A 68 0.38 1.32 4.93
CA SER A 68 0.11 2.50 4.11
C SER A 68 0.69 3.75 4.77
N GLY A 69 0.91 4.78 3.96
CA GLY A 69 1.00 6.14 4.48
C GLY A 69 -0.32 6.60 5.09
N ILE A 70 -0.29 7.81 5.67
CA ILE A 70 -1.48 8.49 6.21
C ILE A 70 -2.37 8.92 5.05
N THR A 71 -3.65 8.55 5.09
CA THR A 71 -4.64 8.96 4.09
C THR A 71 -5.86 9.63 4.73
N CYS A 72 -6.56 10.43 3.94
CA CYS A 72 -7.76 11.15 4.38
C CYS A 72 -9.01 10.54 3.78
N CYS A 73 -10.16 10.54 4.44
CA CYS A 73 -10.37 10.59 5.90
C CYS A 73 -11.57 9.68 6.25
N ALA A 74 -11.63 9.16 7.47
CA ALA A 74 -12.87 8.59 8.01
C ALA A 74 -13.60 9.64 8.85
N VAL A 75 -14.92 9.49 8.98
CA VAL A 75 -15.75 10.35 9.82
C VAL A 75 -16.19 9.55 11.04
N LEU A 76 -15.91 10.06 12.24
CA LEU A 76 -16.26 9.44 13.51
C LEU A 76 -17.09 10.38 14.40
N PRO A 77 -18.00 9.86 15.23
CA PRO A 77 -18.66 10.68 16.25
C PRO A 77 -17.65 11.11 17.33
N ARG A 78 -17.74 12.35 17.81
CA ARG A 78 -16.88 12.85 18.91
C ARG A 78 -17.06 12.04 20.21
N GLU A 79 -18.25 11.52 20.43
CA GLU A 79 -18.56 10.66 21.57
C GLU A 79 -18.78 9.23 21.07
N TRP A 80 -18.00 8.29 21.60
CA TRP A 80 -18.19 6.88 21.30
C TRP A 80 -19.51 6.35 21.89
N HIS A 81 -20.17 5.46 21.17
CA HIS A 81 -21.33 4.72 21.67
C HIS A 81 -21.24 3.23 21.31
N PRO A 82 -21.89 2.34 22.09
CA PRO A 82 -21.97 0.92 21.74
C PRO A 82 -22.57 0.72 20.35
N GLY A 83 -22.01 -0.23 19.60
CA GLY A 83 -22.45 -0.56 18.24
C GLY A 83 -21.94 0.38 17.14
N LEU A 84 -21.01 1.29 17.45
CA LEU A 84 -20.31 2.08 16.43
C LEU A 84 -19.54 1.15 15.47
N LYS A 85 -19.85 1.24 14.18
CA LYS A 85 -19.24 0.41 13.13
C LYS A 85 -18.79 1.26 11.95
N LEU A 86 -17.74 0.81 11.28
CA LEU A 86 -17.31 1.32 9.98
C LEU A 86 -17.48 0.23 8.90
N LYS A 87 -17.96 0.65 7.73
CA LYS A 87 -17.99 -0.20 6.53
C LYS A 87 -16.69 -0.02 5.77
N ILE A 88 -15.83 -1.03 5.84
CA ILE A 88 -14.56 -1.07 5.15
C ILE A 88 -14.73 -1.87 3.87
N HIS A 89 -14.55 -1.23 2.73
CA HIS A 89 -14.48 -1.90 1.45
C HIS A 89 -13.04 -2.28 1.19
N THR A 90 -12.75 -3.57 1.11
CA THR A 90 -11.40 -4.08 0.87
C THR A 90 -11.30 -4.72 -0.51
N THR A 91 -10.12 -4.61 -1.10
CA THR A 91 -9.73 -5.38 -2.28
C THR A 91 -8.41 -6.06 -1.95
N HIS A 92 -8.34 -7.39 -2.12
CA HIS A 92 -7.08 -8.12 -2.09
C HIS A 92 -6.90 -8.92 -3.37
N TYR A 93 -5.67 -9.30 -3.64
CA TYR A 93 -5.27 -9.87 -4.92
C TYR A 93 -4.69 -11.26 -4.69
N LEU A 94 -5.28 -12.27 -5.33
CA LEU A 94 -4.69 -13.60 -5.32
C LEU A 94 -3.43 -13.63 -6.16
N GLU A 95 -2.45 -14.43 -5.77
CA GLU A 95 -1.22 -14.58 -6.55
C GLU A 95 -1.49 -14.97 -8.01
N LYS A 96 -0.61 -14.45 -8.87
CA LYS A 96 -0.72 -14.51 -10.32
C LYS A 96 -0.76 -15.97 -10.80
N GLN A 97 -1.92 -16.41 -11.27
CA GLN A 97 -1.95 -17.59 -12.14
C GLN A 97 -1.22 -17.25 -13.44
N SER A 98 -0.38 -18.17 -13.92
CA SER A 98 0.68 -17.98 -14.91
C SER A 98 0.32 -17.28 -16.23
N LYS A 99 -0.96 -17.09 -16.55
CA LYS A 99 -1.45 -16.33 -17.71
C LYS A 99 -2.85 -15.75 -17.42
N GLY A 100 -2.97 -14.47 -17.09
CA GLY A 100 -4.26 -13.81 -16.95
C GLY A 100 -4.26 -12.53 -16.11
N THR A 101 -5.45 -11.94 -15.98
CA THR A 101 -5.74 -10.85 -15.03
C THR A 101 -5.61 -11.38 -13.61
N ILE A 102 -4.98 -10.61 -12.72
CA ILE A 102 -4.88 -10.94 -11.30
C ILE A 102 -6.30 -10.90 -10.71
N PRO A 103 -6.83 -11.99 -10.13
CA PRO A 103 -8.17 -11.98 -9.56
C PRO A 103 -8.25 -10.98 -8.41
N GLU A 104 -9.20 -10.04 -8.51
CA GLU A 104 -9.55 -9.13 -7.43
C GLU A 104 -10.64 -9.77 -6.56
N ILE A 105 -10.37 -9.90 -5.26
CA ILE A 105 -11.39 -10.28 -4.30
C ILE A 105 -11.82 -9.01 -3.56
N LYS A 106 -13.10 -8.66 -3.71
CA LYS A 106 -13.70 -7.49 -3.09
C LYS A 106 -14.63 -7.91 -1.96
N GLU A 107 -14.43 -7.35 -0.79
CA GLU A 107 -15.22 -7.66 0.39
C GLU A 107 -15.62 -6.37 1.12
N VAL A 108 -16.81 -6.38 1.70
CA VAL A 108 -17.27 -5.30 2.58
C VAL A 108 -17.31 -5.84 4.00
N VAL A 109 -16.48 -5.28 4.86
CA VAL A 109 -16.39 -5.65 6.27
C VAL A 109 -17.07 -4.59 7.11
N GLU A 110 -18.07 -4.99 7.90
CA GLU A 110 -18.58 -4.16 8.99
C GLU A 110 -17.73 -4.40 10.23
N ALA A 111 -16.78 -3.50 10.47
CA ALA A 111 -15.88 -3.58 11.61
C ALA A 111 -16.40 -2.71 12.76
N GLU A 112 -16.48 -3.28 13.96
CA GLU A 112 -16.76 -2.50 15.16
C GLU A 112 -15.57 -1.58 15.47
N VAL A 113 -15.87 -0.34 15.86
CA VAL A 113 -14.86 0.60 16.35
C VAL A 113 -14.81 0.46 17.88
N PRO A 114 -13.71 -0.03 18.46
CA PRO A 114 -13.57 -0.12 19.90
C PRO A 114 -13.72 1.23 20.58
N ARG A 115 -13.99 1.21 21.89
CA ARG A 115 -14.06 2.43 22.69
C ARG A 115 -12.76 3.22 22.55
N TYR A 116 -12.89 4.53 22.37
CA TYR A 116 -11.78 5.45 22.28
C TYR A 116 -10.87 5.36 23.51
N VAL A 117 -9.61 5.00 23.28
CA VAL A 117 -8.63 4.72 24.35
C VAL A 117 -8.41 5.94 25.26
N ASP A 118 -8.35 7.14 24.68
CA ASP A 118 -8.18 8.40 25.41
C ASP A 118 -9.51 9.16 25.58
N GLY A 119 -10.66 8.51 25.37
CA GLY A 119 -11.99 9.12 25.48
C GLY A 119 -12.35 10.09 24.34
N LYS A 120 -11.47 10.28 23.35
CA LYS A 120 -11.69 11.08 22.13
C LYS A 120 -11.38 10.25 20.88
N PRO A 121 -11.99 10.53 19.72
CA PRO A 121 -11.65 9.85 18.48
C PRO A 121 -10.16 10.04 18.17
N GLY A 122 -9.47 8.93 17.92
CA GLY A 122 -8.13 8.93 17.34
C GLY A 122 -8.17 8.57 15.87
N GLU A 123 -6.99 8.49 15.25
CA GLU A 123 -6.82 8.00 13.87
C GLU A 123 -7.39 6.59 13.70
N ILE A 124 -7.88 6.26 12.51
CA ILE A 124 -8.39 4.93 12.19
C ILE A 124 -7.31 4.07 11.56
N TRP A 125 -7.08 2.92 12.16
CA TRP A 125 -6.20 1.89 11.68
C TRP A 125 -7.02 0.71 11.17
N VAL A 126 -6.81 0.34 9.91
CA VAL A 126 -7.39 -0.83 9.25
C VAL A 126 -6.31 -1.89 9.13
N LEU A 127 -6.40 -2.94 9.94
CA LEU A 127 -5.43 -4.01 10.00
C LEU A 127 -5.97 -5.24 9.28
N ARG A 128 -5.36 -5.64 8.16
CA ARG A 128 -5.58 -6.97 7.60
C ARG A 128 -4.72 -7.96 8.38
N LYS A 129 -5.37 -8.83 9.13
CA LYS A 129 -4.73 -9.80 10.03
C LYS A 129 -4.16 -10.98 9.23
N ALA A 130 -3.28 -11.77 9.85
CA ALA A 130 -2.71 -12.97 9.24
C ALA A 130 -3.74 -14.01 8.78
N ASP A 131 -4.94 -14.03 9.36
CA ASP A 131 -6.06 -14.89 8.92
C ASP A 131 -6.93 -14.26 7.81
N GLY A 132 -6.47 -13.15 7.21
CA GLY A 132 -7.14 -12.41 6.15
C GLY A 132 -8.27 -11.48 6.62
N LYS A 133 -8.73 -11.59 7.87
CA LYS A 133 -9.80 -10.74 8.41
C LYS A 133 -9.32 -9.32 8.66
N VAL A 134 -10.26 -8.38 8.66
CA VAL A 134 -9.99 -6.97 8.93
C VAL A 134 -10.36 -6.64 10.37
N GLU A 135 -9.46 -5.95 11.07
CA GLU A 135 -9.67 -5.30 12.37
C GLU A 135 -9.60 -3.78 12.18
N VAL A 136 -10.43 -3.05 12.92
CA VAL A 136 -10.42 -1.59 12.94
C VAL A 136 -10.15 -1.08 14.35
N VAL A 137 -9.24 -0.12 14.47
CA VAL A 137 -8.84 0.47 15.74
C VAL A 137 -8.86 1.99 15.63
N SER A 138 -9.43 2.68 16.61
CA SER A 138 -9.30 4.14 16.74
C SER A 138 -8.25 4.46 17.80
N SER A 139 -7.13 5.09 17.41
CA SER A 139 -5.97 5.31 18.27
C SER A 139 -5.02 6.37 17.69
N ASP A 140 -4.55 7.29 18.52
CA ASP A 140 -3.41 8.18 18.21
C ASP A 140 -2.05 7.47 18.45
N TYR A 141 -2.06 6.27 19.03
CA TYR A 141 -0.89 5.43 19.22
C TYR A 141 -0.68 4.49 18.04
N GLN A 142 0.57 4.18 17.71
CA GLN A 142 0.95 3.21 16.67
C GLN A 142 0.91 1.76 17.21
N PRO A 143 0.89 0.72 16.34
CA PRO A 143 0.75 -0.68 16.76
C PRO A 143 1.79 -1.21 17.75
N ASP A 144 2.99 -0.67 17.76
CA ASP A 144 4.10 -1.03 18.66
C ASP A 144 4.13 -0.22 19.97
N HIS A 145 3.23 0.75 20.13
CA HIS A 145 3.17 1.57 21.33
C HIS A 145 2.52 0.81 22.52
N PRO A 146 3.01 0.97 23.77
CA PRO A 146 2.45 0.29 24.94
C PRO A 146 0.94 0.53 25.18
N ASN A 147 0.45 1.72 24.84
CA ASN A 147 -0.96 2.09 24.98
C ASN A 147 -1.82 1.73 23.75
N TRP A 148 -1.26 1.05 22.75
CA TRP A 148 -2.02 0.61 21.58
C TRP A 148 -3.23 -0.23 22.00
N PRO A 149 -4.46 0.12 21.60
CA PRO A 149 -5.66 -0.59 22.05
C PRO A 149 -6.01 -1.82 21.18
N GLY A 150 -5.41 -1.98 20.00
CA GLY A 150 -5.69 -3.10 19.10
C GLY A 150 -5.20 -4.45 19.63
N ALA A 151 -5.81 -5.54 19.16
CA ALA A 151 -5.47 -6.89 19.59
C ALA A 151 -4.08 -7.33 19.08
N ILE A 152 -3.73 -6.93 17.86
CA ILE A 152 -2.42 -7.18 17.26
C ILE A 152 -1.42 -6.14 17.77
N LYS A 153 -0.36 -6.61 18.42
CA LYS A 153 0.73 -5.76 18.92
C LYS A 153 1.91 -5.80 17.96
N GLY A 154 2.50 -4.64 17.71
CA GLY A 154 3.67 -4.48 16.84
C GLY A 154 3.34 -4.35 15.36
N TRP A 155 4.39 -4.06 14.60
CA TRP A 155 4.37 -4.00 13.14
C TRP A 155 4.35 -5.41 12.52
N PRO A 156 3.86 -5.55 11.28
CA PRO A 156 3.83 -6.84 10.61
C PRO A 156 5.24 -7.41 10.43
N VAL A 157 5.38 -8.69 10.76
CA VAL A 157 6.63 -9.43 10.60
C VAL A 157 6.43 -10.47 9.50
N PRO A 158 7.22 -10.43 8.40
CA PRO A 158 7.14 -11.41 7.34
C PRO A 158 7.32 -12.85 7.82
N SER A 159 6.47 -13.76 7.34
CA SER A 159 6.62 -15.19 7.58
C SER A 159 7.94 -15.73 7.02
N ILE A 160 8.39 -16.87 7.52
CA ILE A 160 9.60 -17.53 6.99
C ILE A 160 9.38 -17.96 5.54
N GLU A 161 8.18 -18.43 5.23
CA GLU A 161 7.74 -18.86 3.91
C GLU A 161 7.84 -17.70 2.91
N TYR A 162 7.23 -16.55 3.25
CA TYR A 162 7.30 -15.35 2.42
C TYR A 162 8.75 -14.89 2.21
N ARG A 163 9.54 -14.82 3.28
CA ARG A 163 10.96 -14.43 3.18
C ARG A 163 11.76 -15.36 2.27
N ARG A 164 11.52 -16.67 2.34
CA ARG A 164 12.19 -17.66 1.48
C ARG A 164 11.77 -17.54 0.03
N GLU A 165 10.51 -17.27 -0.24
CA GLU A 165 10.02 -17.05 -1.60
C GLU A 165 10.66 -15.79 -2.21
N ARG A 166 10.65 -14.67 -1.49
CA ARG A 166 11.30 -13.42 -1.92
C ARG A 166 12.81 -13.60 -2.12
N TRP A 167 13.46 -14.33 -1.21
CA TRP A 167 14.86 -14.70 -1.32
C TRP A 167 15.14 -15.52 -2.58
N GLU A 168 14.32 -16.53 -2.88
CA GLU A 168 14.51 -17.38 -4.06
C GLU A 168 14.33 -16.61 -5.37
N LEU A 169 13.37 -15.67 -5.42
CA LEU A 169 13.21 -14.76 -6.56
C LEU A 169 14.45 -13.89 -6.76
N HIS A 170 14.96 -13.29 -5.68
CA HIS A 170 16.16 -12.45 -5.76
C HIS A 170 17.39 -13.26 -6.17
N ARG A 171 17.58 -14.44 -5.57
CA ARG A 171 18.65 -15.38 -5.91
C ARG A 171 18.62 -15.77 -7.39
N LYS A 172 17.44 -16.10 -7.93
CA LYS A 172 17.27 -16.44 -9.35
C LYS A 172 17.64 -15.27 -10.26
N LEU A 173 17.19 -14.06 -9.92
CA LEU A 173 17.51 -12.86 -10.69
C LEU A 173 19.02 -12.60 -10.73
N THR A 174 19.68 -12.61 -9.58
CA THR A 174 21.13 -12.35 -9.51
C THR A 174 21.94 -13.49 -10.13
N ALA A 175 21.52 -14.74 -10.00
CA ALA A 175 22.13 -15.86 -10.71
C ALA A 175 22.00 -15.72 -12.24
N HIS A 176 20.90 -15.12 -12.72
CA HIS A 176 20.73 -14.82 -14.14
C HIS A 176 21.66 -13.68 -14.59
N GLU A 177 21.90 -12.66 -13.77
CA GLU A 177 22.88 -11.60 -14.07
C GLU A 177 24.31 -12.14 -14.20
N VAL A 178 24.72 -13.04 -13.30
CA VAL A 178 26.01 -13.74 -13.40
C VAL A 178 26.12 -14.47 -14.74
N LYS A 179 25.05 -15.16 -15.14
CA LYS A 179 24.98 -15.85 -16.43
C LYS A 179 25.13 -14.88 -17.60
N ILE A 180 24.36 -13.78 -17.61
CA ILE A 180 24.39 -12.75 -18.68
C ILE A 180 25.81 -12.21 -18.86
N PHE A 181 26.50 -11.82 -17.79
CA PHE A 181 27.84 -11.24 -17.93
C PHE A 181 28.92 -12.29 -18.25
N THR A 182 28.71 -13.54 -17.84
CA THR A 182 29.58 -14.65 -18.27
C THR A 182 29.46 -14.87 -19.78
N GLU A 183 28.23 -14.93 -20.30
CA GLU A 183 27.96 -15.10 -21.74
C GLU A 183 28.45 -13.88 -22.55
N ALA A 184 28.22 -12.65 -22.07
CA ALA A 184 28.69 -11.45 -22.74
C ALA A 184 30.22 -11.36 -22.85
N LEU A 185 30.96 -11.83 -21.83
CA LEU A 185 32.43 -11.92 -21.90
C LEU A 185 32.89 -12.97 -22.93
N ASP A 186 32.27 -14.15 -22.93
CA ASP A 186 32.60 -15.22 -23.88
C ASP A 186 32.33 -14.79 -25.33
N GLU A 187 31.20 -14.12 -25.57
CA GLU A 187 30.84 -13.56 -26.88
C GLU A 187 31.80 -12.45 -27.31
N LEU A 188 32.17 -11.54 -26.39
CA LEU A 188 33.13 -10.48 -26.68
C LEU A 188 34.52 -11.04 -27.00
N GLU A 189 34.93 -12.14 -26.37
CA GLU A 189 36.19 -12.81 -26.67
C GLU A 189 36.16 -13.55 -28.02
N THR A 190 35.03 -14.17 -28.34
CA THR A 190 34.87 -14.96 -29.56
C THR A 190 34.62 -14.10 -30.79
N SER A 191 33.83 -13.03 -30.67
CA SER A 191 33.37 -12.19 -31.78
C SER A 191 33.31 -10.70 -31.39
N PRO A 192 34.47 -10.08 -31.04
CA PRO A 192 34.50 -8.73 -30.45
C PRO A 192 33.83 -7.67 -31.32
N LEU A 193 34.09 -7.67 -32.63
CA LEU A 193 33.55 -6.66 -33.55
C LEU A 193 32.04 -6.78 -33.75
N THR A 194 31.47 -7.99 -33.64
CA THR A 194 30.01 -8.17 -33.73
C THR A 194 29.36 -7.54 -32.51
N VAL A 195 29.83 -7.93 -31.31
CA VAL A 195 29.32 -7.44 -30.03
C VAL A 195 29.45 -5.91 -29.93
N THR A 196 30.62 -5.34 -30.25
CA THR A 196 30.82 -3.90 -30.09
C THR A 196 30.07 -3.06 -31.12
N ARG A 197 29.80 -3.57 -32.33
CA ARG A 197 28.95 -2.86 -33.30
C ARG A 197 27.49 -2.82 -32.87
N GLU A 198 26.96 -3.93 -32.36
CA GLU A 198 25.60 -3.99 -31.82
C GLU A 198 25.44 -3.10 -30.58
N ASP A 199 26.37 -3.20 -29.63
CA ASP A 199 26.40 -2.36 -28.43
C ASP A 199 26.57 -0.87 -28.77
N TRP A 200 27.35 -0.53 -29.80
CA TRP A 200 27.54 0.85 -30.25
C TRP A 200 26.25 1.48 -30.76
N GLU A 201 25.48 0.80 -31.60
CA GLU A 201 24.19 1.33 -32.09
C GLU A 201 23.18 1.48 -30.95
N SER A 202 23.13 0.51 -30.04
CA SER A 202 22.31 0.62 -28.83
C SER A 202 22.73 1.80 -27.95
N THR A 203 24.03 1.97 -27.72
CA THR A 203 24.59 3.04 -26.89
C THR A 203 24.38 4.40 -27.53
N LYS A 204 24.52 4.51 -28.86
CA LYS A 204 24.25 5.73 -29.62
C LYS A 204 22.80 6.19 -29.47
N SER A 205 21.85 5.25 -29.43
CA SER A 205 20.42 5.54 -29.25
C SER A 205 20.08 5.99 -27.82
N HIS A 206 20.60 5.30 -26.82
CA HIS A 206 20.14 5.48 -25.43
C HIS A 206 21.08 6.30 -24.54
N SER A 207 22.37 6.36 -24.86
CA SER A 207 23.41 6.96 -24.04
C SER A 207 24.61 7.45 -24.87
N PRO A 208 24.41 8.34 -25.85
CA PRO A 208 25.46 8.74 -26.80
C PRO A 208 26.67 9.38 -26.13
N TYR A 209 26.51 9.99 -24.94
CA TYR A 209 27.62 10.56 -24.17
C TYR A 209 28.69 9.51 -23.80
N ARG A 210 28.34 8.22 -23.72
CA ARG A 210 29.27 7.11 -23.42
C ARG A 210 30.19 6.77 -24.59
N LEU A 211 29.92 7.30 -25.78
CA LEU A 211 30.76 7.11 -26.97
C LEU A 211 31.84 8.20 -27.11
N SER A 212 31.81 9.21 -26.24
CA SER A 212 32.78 10.30 -26.27
C SER A 212 34.20 9.76 -26.03
N GLY A 213 35.12 10.08 -26.94
CA GLY A 213 36.53 9.66 -26.84
C GLY A 213 36.87 8.37 -27.59
N PHE A 214 35.89 7.71 -28.21
CA PHE A 214 36.12 6.55 -29.08
C PHE A 214 35.97 6.92 -30.55
N SER A 215 36.80 6.32 -31.40
CA SER A 215 36.79 6.54 -32.86
C SER A 215 35.71 5.76 -33.60
N GLY A 216 35.13 4.73 -32.96
CA GLY A 216 34.06 3.90 -33.54
C GLY A 216 33.87 2.58 -32.77
N PRO A 217 32.93 1.73 -33.23
CA PRO A 217 32.67 0.42 -32.61
C PRO A 217 33.87 -0.55 -32.69
N ASP A 218 34.74 -0.37 -33.68
CA ASP A 218 35.92 -1.20 -33.89
C ASP A 218 37.16 -0.66 -33.16
N ASP A 219 37.02 0.43 -32.39
CA ASP A 219 38.12 1.03 -31.64
C ASP A 219 38.63 0.05 -30.57
N PRO A 220 39.94 -0.30 -30.56
CA PRO A 220 40.51 -1.18 -29.55
C PRO A 220 40.28 -0.70 -28.10
N LEU A 221 40.24 0.62 -27.88
CA LEU A 221 39.95 1.19 -26.57
C LEU A 221 38.49 0.98 -26.17
N TYR A 222 37.57 0.98 -27.13
CA TYR A 222 36.16 0.69 -26.89
C TYR A 222 35.97 -0.79 -26.52
N ILE A 223 36.60 -1.70 -27.26
CA ILE A 223 36.57 -3.14 -26.98
C ILE A 223 37.15 -3.44 -25.58
N ALA A 224 38.29 -2.83 -25.25
CA ALA A 224 38.92 -2.99 -23.94
C ALA A 224 38.02 -2.45 -22.81
N GLU A 225 37.34 -1.32 -23.03
CA GLU A 225 36.43 -0.74 -22.05
C GLU A 225 35.19 -1.62 -21.83
N ARG A 226 34.62 -2.21 -22.91
CA ARG A 226 33.53 -3.20 -22.79
C ARG A 226 33.95 -4.41 -21.98
N LYS A 227 35.13 -4.97 -22.27
CA LYS A 227 35.67 -6.11 -21.51
C LYS A 227 35.84 -5.78 -20.04
N MET A 228 36.38 -4.60 -19.72
CA MET A 228 36.51 -4.13 -18.34
C MET A 228 35.14 -4.05 -17.65
N ARG A 229 34.14 -3.40 -18.28
CA ARG A 229 32.80 -3.29 -17.69
C ARG A 229 32.11 -4.61 -17.45
N TYR A 230 32.14 -5.52 -18.43
CA TYR A 230 31.52 -6.85 -18.26
C TYR A 230 32.23 -7.66 -17.17
N THR A 231 33.55 -7.52 -17.05
CA THR A 231 34.33 -8.15 -15.97
C THR A 231 33.92 -7.59 -14.60
N GLU A 232 33.87 -6.26 -14.46
CA GLU A 232 33.44 -5.62 -13.20
C GLU A 232 32.02 -6.01 -12.81
N ALA A 233 31.10 -6.03 -13.78
CA ALA A 233 29.71 -6.41 -13.56
C ALA A 233 29.56 -7.90 -13.19
N LEU A 234 30.35 -8.78 -13.82
CA LEU A 234 30.39 -10.19 -13.45
C LEU A 234 30.90 -10.39 -12.02
N GLU A 235 31.97 -9.71 -11.64
CA GLU A 235 32.53 -9.84 -10.28
C GLU A 235 31.60 -9.25 -9.21
N SER A 236 30.92 -8.14 -9.51
CA SER A 236 29.88 -7.60 -8.62
C SER A 236 28.73 -8.59 -8.45
N SER A 237 28.15 -9.08 -9.57
CA SER A 237 27.00 -10.00 -9.53
C SER A 237 27.31 -11.32 -8.84
N LYS A 238 28.54 -11.86 -8.98
CA LYS A 238 28.99 -13.04 -8.21
C LYS A 238 29.03 -12.77 -6.72
N ARG A 239 29.58 -11.62 -6.31
CA ARG A 239 29.63 -11.22 -4.90
C ARG A 239 28.23 -11.04 -4.33
N ASP A 240 27.35 -10.38 -5.07
CA ASP A 240 25.95 -10.18 -4.67
C ASP A 240 25.24 -11.53 -4.54
N LEU A 241 25.42 -12.45 -5.49
CA LEU A 241 24.87 -13.80 -5.40
C LEU A 241 25.38 -14.54 -4.16
N GLN A 242 26.67 -14.45 -3.85
CA GLN A 242 27.23 -15.06 -2.65
C GLN A 242 26.58 -14.46 -1.38
N ASN A 243 26.49 -13.14 -1.28
CA ASN A 243 25.86 -12.46 -0.15
C ASN A 243 24.40 -12.89 0.02
N ILE A 244 23.65 -13.02 -1.09
CA ILE A 244 22.28 -13.53 -1.08
C ILE A 244 22.25 -14.97 -0.55
N MET A 245 23.14 -15.83 -1.02
CA MET A 245 23.20 -17.24 -0.57
C MET A 245 23.50 -17.37 0.92
N GLU A 246 24.37 -16.51 1.46
CA GLU A 246 24.71 -16.45 2.90
C GLU A 246 23.56 -15.90 3.75
N ALA A 247 22.77 -14.97 3.22
CA ALA A 247 21.64 -14.33 3.89
C ALA A 247 20.32 -15.13 3.83
N LYS A 248 20.38 -16.44 3.57
CA LYS A 248 19.17 -17.27 3.43
C LYS A 248 18.34 -17.31 4.73
N PRO A 249 17.04 -16.99 4.68
CA PRO A 249 16.12 -17.05 5.84
C PRO A 249 15.74 -18.47 6.33
#